data_AF-A0A182ART3-F1
#
_entry.id   AF-A0A182ART3-F1
#
_cell.length_a   1.000
_cell.length_b   1.000
_cell.length_c   1.000
_cell.angle_alpha   90.00
_cell.angle_beta   90.00
_cell.angle_gamma   90.00
#
_symmetry.space_group_name_H-M   'P 1'
#
loop_
_entity.id
_entity.type
_entity.pdbx_description
1 polymer ?
#
loop_
_entity_poly.entity_id
_entity_poly.type
_entity_poly.pdbx_seq_one_letter_code
_entity_poly.pdbx_strand_id
1 'polypeptide(L)'
;MTELPESAAAQGITGAPSLPPRPLLEALAGREGMGAGQRRLVLLWGQLGDFDSLEYAQALAGARSRLERAGIQVLAFGIGNEAGRQRFCAFTGLPLAWLQAVPDATLHQALELYPGLQLPIGPWGNLLLMCAGLGSPGTLREVLRGYTGDRRAPQLIDEETVIQAPPLPPLRGSLFAKAGGRGFQRPFELATLRLRNMGEVLGHWRTYVPHDAFLTQRGGTFLLDGDNTLLYVHRDRGILGFAEAMAQPLRFLEPYLGA
;
A
#
# COMPACT_ATOMS: atom_id res chain seq x y z
N MET A 1 -15.85 -0.40 25.90
CA MET A 1 -14.61 -1.16 25.64
C MET A 1 -14.80 -1.81 24.28
N THR A 2 -14.38 -1.10 23.23
CA THR A 2 -14.51 -1.59 21.85
C THR A 2 -13.43 -2.65 21.67
N GLU A 3 -13.82 -3.89 21.40
CA GLU A 3 -12.87 -4.97 21.15
C GLU A 3 -11.93 -4.58 20.01
N LEU A 4 -10.63 -4.63 20.29
CA LEU A 4 -9.59 -4.42 19.28
C LEU A 4 -9.71 -5.54 18.23
N PRO A 5 -9.66 -5.24 16.92
CA PRO A 5 -9.71 -6.27 15.89
C PRO A 5 -8.57 -7.28 16.08
N GLU A 6 -8.89 -8.56 15.86
CA GLU A 6 -8.06 -9.75 16.14
C GLU A 6 -6.61 -9.69 15.61
N SER A 7 -6.27 -8.82 14.64
CA SER A 7 -4.87 -8.66 14.18
C SER A 7 -4.03 -7.67 14.98
N ALA A 8 -4.63 -6.77 15.77
CA ALA A 8 -3.88 -5.84 16.62
C ALA A 8 -3.01 -6.60 17.65
N ALA A 9 -3.53 -7.70 18.21
CA ALA A 9 -2.83 -8.57 19.14
C ALA A 9 -1.69 -9.37 18.47
N ALA A 10 -1.88 -9.81 17.22
CA ALA A 10 -0.88 -10.56 16.46
C ALA A 10 0.30 -9.69 15.97
N GLN A 11 0.17 -8.37 16.03
CA GLN A 11 1.17 -7.39 15.56
C GLN A 11 1.74 -6.48 16.66
N GLY A 12 1.48 -6.83 17.93
CA GLY A 12 2.15 -6.22 19.09
C GLY A 12 1.45 -5.04 19.75
N ILE A 13 0.20 -4.72 19.36
CA ILE A 13 -0.62 -3.78 20.12
C ILE A 13 -1.34 -4.57 21.22
N THR A 14 -0.71 -4.68 22.37
CA THR A 14 -1.34 -5.15 23.61
C THR A 14 -2.21 -4.04 24.19
N GLY A 15 -3.15 -4.35 25.09
CA GLY A 15 -4.10 -3.38 25.67
C GLY A 15 -3.50 -2.23 26.50
N ALA A 16 -2.18 -2.03 26.49
CA ALA A 16 -1.51 -0.83 27.00
C ALA A 16 -1.20 0.12 25.82
N PRO A 17 -1.18 1.45 26.02
CA PRO A 17 -0.79 2.36 24.94
C PRO A 17 0.62 2.03 24.47
N SER A 18 0.73 1.45 23.28
CA SER A 18 2.02 1.14 22.67
C SER A 18 2.66 2.44 22.19
N LEU A 19 3.91 2.66 22.59
CA LEU A 19 4.69 3.78 22.09
C LEU A 19 5.19 3.45 20.66
N PRO A 20 5.18 4.42 19.74
CA PRO A 20 5.71 4.20 18.40
C PRO A 20 7.22 3.99 18.45
N PRO A 21 7.79 3.26 17.49
CA PRO A 21 9.24 3.09 17.40
C PRO A 21 9.94 4.44 17.34
N ARG A 22 11.02 4.61 18.11
CA ARG A 22 11.81 5.85 18.14
C ARG A 22 12.27 6.32 16.74
N PRO A 23 12.76 5.44 15.84
CA PRO A 23 13.14 5.84 14.49
C PRO A 23 11.98 6.43 13.68
N LEU A 24 10.74 6.02 13.96
CA LEU A 24 9.55 6.60 13.31
C LEU A 24 9.38 8.06 13.75
N LEU A 25 9.42 8.33 15.06
CA LEU A 25 9.29 9.69 15.58
C LEU A 25 10.42 10.62 15.10
N GLU A 26 11.65 10.12 15.08
CA GLU A 26 12.81 10.85 14.54
C GLU A 26 12.62 11.15 13.06
N ALA A 27 12.11 10.18 12.28
CA ALA A 27 11.80 10.39 10.88
C ALA A 27 10.71 11.44 10.68
N LEU A 28 9.75 11.59 11.60
CA LEU A 28 8.66 12.58 11.51
C LEU A 28 9.05 13.99 11.99
N ALA A 29 10.08 14.10 12.83
CA ALA A 29 10.46 15.35 13.48
C ALA A 29 10.79 16.45 12.45
N GLY A 30 10.30 17.67 12.72
CA GLY A 30 10.56 18.85 11.88
C GLY A 30 9.80 18.89 10.55
N ARG A 31 8.97 17.89 10.24
CA ARG A 31 8.15 17.87 9.02
C ARG A 31 6.82 18.56 9.25
N GLU A 32 6.44 19.38 8.29
CA GLU A 32 5.14 20.04 8.29
C GLU A 32 4.01 19.01 8.40
N GLY A 33 3.05 19.26 9.30
CA GLY A 33 1.91 18.36 9.52
C GLY A 33 2.22 17.07 10.28
N MET A 34 3.48 16.73 10.59
CA MET A 34 3.84 15.46 11.24
C MET A 34 4.21 15.57 12.73
N GLY A 35 4.11 16.78 13.30
CA GLY A 35 4.21 17.00 14.73
C GLY A 35 3.06 16.35 15.53
N ALA A 36 3.23 16.28 16.85
CA ALA A 36 2.15 15.95 17.76
C ALA A 36 1.02 16.98 17.69
N GLY A 37 -0.18 16.62 18.18
CA GLY A 37 -1.39 17.43 18.18
C GLY A 37 -2.48 16.98 17.21
N GLN A 38 -2.16 16.05 16.29
CA GLN A 38 -3.09 15.51 15.31
C GLN A 38 -2.78 14.05 14.95
N ARG A 39 -3.79 13.35 14.43
CA ARG A 39 -3.63 11.97 13.96
C ARG A 39 -2.79 11.93 12.71
N ARG A 40 -1.85 10.99 12.65
CA ARG A 40 -0.90 10.83 11.56
C ARG A 40 -0.90 9.41 11.06
N LEU A 41 -1.22 9.23 9.79
CA LEU A 41 -1.05 7.99 9.06
C LEU A 41 0.32 8.03 8.35
N VAL A 42 1.23 7.17 8.80
CA VAL A 42 2.58 7.08 8.28
C VAL A 42 2.77 5.75 7.57
N LEU A 43 3.21 5.80 6.32
CA LEU A 43 3.43 4.62 5.49
C LEU A 43 4.88 4.51 5.10
N LEU A 44 5.40 3.29 5.11
CA LEU A 44 6.70 2.92 4.59
C LEU A 44 6.41 1.99 3.43
N TRP A 45 6.82 2.40 2.23
CA TRP A 45 6.66 1.62 1.01
C TRP A 45 8.02 1.19 0.52
N GLY A 46 8.07 -0.02 -0.07
CA GLY A 46 9.22 -0.51 -0.80
C GLY A 46 9.52 0.35 -2.03
N GLN A 47 9.89 -0.28 -3.14
CA GLN A 47 10.13 0.49 -4.36
C GLN A 47 8.83 1.16 -4.82
N LEU A 48 8.91 2.38 -5.35
CA LEU A 48 7.75 3.04 -5.95
C LEU A 48 7.17 2.23 -7.13
N GLY A 49 7.98 1.36 -7.75
CA GLY A 49 7.55 0.42 -8.79
C GLY A 49 6.85 -0.85 -8.28
N ASP A 50 6.72 -1.05 -6.96
CA ASP A 50 6.10 -2.26 -6.41
C ASP A 50 4.56 -2.19 -6.48
N PHE A 51 3.92 -3.32 -6.80
CA PHE A 51 2.45 -3.42 -6.81
C PHE A 51 1.82 -2.92 -5.50
N ASP A 52 2.44 -3.23 -4.36
CA ASP A 52 1.99 -2.81 -3.04
C ASP A 52 1.91 -1.29 -2.94
N SER A 53 2.99 -0.61 -3.32
CA SER A 53 3.09 0.85 -3.33
C SER A 53 2.01 1.47 -4.20
N LEU A 54 1.83 0.99 -5.45
CA LEU A 54 0.84 1.54 -6.38
C LEU A 54 -0.59 1.30 -5.90
N GLU A 55 -0.94 0.09 -5.47
CA GLU A 55 -2.30 -0.24 -5.02
C GLU A 55 -2.66 0.54 -3.74
N TYR A 56 -1.72 0.66 -2.81
CA TYR A 56 -1.93 1.43 -1.59
C TYR A 56 -2.09 2.92 -1.90
N ALA A 57 -1.23 3.50 -2.75
CA ALA A 57 -1.35 4.89 -3.15
C ALA A 57 -2.67 5.20 -3.85
N GLN A 58 -3.14 4.32 -4.75
CA GLN A 58 -4.44 4.45 -5.41
C GLN A 58 -5.61 4.38 -4.41
N ALA A 59 -5.53 3.49 -3.42
CA ALA A 59 -6.52 3.43 -2.35
C ALA A 59 -6.55 4.72 -1.51
N LEU A 60 -5.39 5.26 -1.14
CA LEU A 60 -5.27 6.52 -0.39
C LEU A 60 -5.78 7.72 -1.19
N ALA A 61 -5.47 7.78 -2.49
CA ALA A 61 -5.98 8.82 -3.37
C ALA A 61 -7.51 8.81 -3.43
N GLY A 62 -8.13 7.63 -3.50
CA GLY A 62 -9.59 7.48 -3.45
C GLY A 62 -10.21 7.85 -2.09
N ALA A 63 -9.47 7.72 -0.99
CA ALA A 63 -9.92 8.07 0.36
C ALA A 63 -9.57 9.52 0.78
N ARG A 64 -8.94 10.31 -0.11
CA ARG A 64 -8.38 11.63 0.22
C ARG A 64 -9.34 12.53 0.98
N SER A 65 -10.53 12.79 0.44
CA SER A 65 -11.50 13.70 1.04
C SER A 65 -12.04 13.21 2.40
N ARG A 66 -11.97 11.90 2.67
CA ARG A 66 -12.36 11.34 3.98
C ARG A 66 -11.24 11.58 5.01
N LEU A 67 -9.99 11.34 4.61
CA LEU A 67 -8.81 11.57 5.44
C LEU A 67 -8.66 13.05 5.84
N GLU A 68 -8.80 13.95 4.87
CA GLU A 68 -8.72 15.40 5.09
C GLU A 68 -9.82 15.89 6.06
N ARG A 69 -11.08 15.46 5.87
CA ARG A 69 -12.20 15.80 6.77
C ARG A 69 -12.01 15.24 8.19
N ALA A 70 -11.41 14.07 8.31
CA ALA A 70 -11.10 13.46 9.60
C ALA A 70 -9.90 14.11 10.31
N GLY A 71 -9.22 15.07 9.67
CA GLY A 71 -8.02 15.70 10.20
C GLY A 71 -6.83 14.74 10.32
N ILE A 72 -6.81 13.67 9.54
CA ILE A 72 -5.71 12.69 9.52
C ILE A 72 -4.66 13.16 8.53
N GLN A 73 -3.47 13.46 9.03
CA GLN A 73 -2.32 13.81 8.21
C GLN A 73 -1.69 12.55 7.64
N VAL A 74 -1.24 12.60 6.38
CA VAL A 74 -0.69 11.43 5.69
C VAL A 74 0.73 11.73 5.22
N LEU A 75 1.66 10.81 5.51
CA LEU A 75 3.01 10.83 4.94
C LEU A 75 3.46 9.40 4.63
N ALA A 76 3.80 9.16 3.38
CA ALA A 76 4.44 7.95 2.90
C ALA A 76 5.92 8.21 2.62
N PHE A 77 6.77 7.27 2.96
CA PHE A 77 8.16 7.18 2.51
C PHE A 77 8.26 6.03 1.50
N GLY A 78 8.58 6.33 0.25
CA GLY A 78 8.77 5.31 -0.78
C GLY A 78 10.21 5.27 -1.28
N ILE A 79 10.75 4.07 -1.49
CA ILE A 79 12.11 3.90 -2.01
C ILE A 79 12.14 4.32 -3.48
N GLY A 80 12.94 5.32 -3.81
CA GLY A 80 13.01 5.92 -5.13
C GLY A 80 13.78 7.25 -5.14
N ASN A 81 13.45 8.10 -6.10
CA ASN A 81 14.01 9.46 -6.21
C ASN A 81 12.93 10.46 -6.62
N GLU A 82 13.30 11.74 -6.79
CA GLU A 82 12.35 12.80 -7.13
C GLU A 82 11.63 12.56 -8.47
N ALA A 83 12.33 12.05 -9.48
CA ALA A 83 11.70 11.74 -10.78
C ALA A 83 10.65 10.62 -10.64
N GLY A 84 10.99 9.57 -9.88
CA GLY A 84 10.06 8.51 -9.50
C GLY A 84 8.86 9.04 -8.73
N ARG A 85 9.08 9.92 -7.74
CA ARG A 85 8.03 10.56 -6.93
C ARG A 85 7.04 11.32 -7.80
N GLN A 86 7.53 12.20 -8.67
CA GLN A 86 6.68 13.01 -9.54
C GLN A 86 5.80 12.14 -10.43
N ARG A 87 6.39 11.15 -11.08
CA ARG A 87 5.66 10.24 -11.95
C ARG A 87 4.67 9.37 -11.17
N PHE A 88 5.09 8.82 -10.04
CA PHE A 88 4.26 8.00 -9.17
C PHE A 88 3.01 8.76 -8.71
N CYS A 89 3.17 9.98 -8.21
CA CYS A 89 2.04 10.83 -7.82
C CYS A 89 1.15 11.17 -9.01
N ALA A 90 1.72 11.51 -10.16
CA ALA A 90 0.94 11.79 -11.38
C ALA A 90 0.11 10.60 -11.85
N PHE A 91 0.66 9.38 -11.78
CA PHE A 91 -0.03 8.17 -12.22
C PHE A 91 -1.07 7.66 -11.21
N THR A 92 -0.75 7.69 -9.92
CA THR A 92 -1.62 7.15 -8.85
C THR A 92 -2.69 8.13 -8.39
N GLY A 93 -2.51 9.42 -8.65
CA GLY A 93 -3.34 10.49 -8.10
C GLY A 93 -3.02 10.86 -6.65
N LEU A 94 -1.99 10.25 -6.05
CA LEU A 94 -1.55 10.56 -4.70
C LEU A 94 -0.99 12.01 -4.64
N PRO A 95 -1.38 12.84 -3.66
CA PRO A 95 -0.82 14.17 -3.51
C PRO A 95 0.71 14.15 -3.32
N LEU A 96 1.43 15.03 -4.01
CA LEU A 96 2.89 15.15 -3.87
C LEU A 96 3.33 15.43 -2.43
N ALA A 97 2.53 16.20 -1.68
CA ALA A 97 2.79 16.51 -0.28
C ALA A 97 2.73 15.27 0.63
N TRP A 98 2.05 14.21 0.21
CA TRP A 98 1.89 12.98 0.99
C TRP A 98 3.02 11.98 0.75
N LEU A 99 3.92 12.21 -0.21
CA LEU A 99 4.98 11.28 -0.54
C LEU A 99 6.34 11.95 -0.42
N GLN A 100 7.23 11.32 0.35
CA GLN A 100 8.65 11.55 0.30
C GLN A 100 9.34 10.35 -0.36
N ALA A 101 10.14 10.61 -1.41
CA ALA A 101 11.07 9.62 -1.91
C ALA A 101 12.31 9.53 -1.00
N VAL A 102 12.72 8.32 -0.68
CA VAL A 102 13.96 8.02 0.05
C VAL A 102 14.86 7.14 -0.82
N PRO A 103 16.19 7.31 -0.77
CA PRO A 103 17.09 6.61 -1.70
C PRO A 103 17.25 5.12 -1.40
N ASP A 104 16.94 4.68 -0.18
CA ASP A 104 17.25 3.34 0.31
C ASP A 104 16.27 2.84 1.39
N ALA A 105 16.57 1.65 1.92
CA ALA A 105 15.81 0.97 2.96
C ALA A 105 16.28 1.29 4.39
N THR A 106 17.07 2.34 4.65
CA THR A 106 17.62 2.59 6.00
C THR A 106 16.52 2.78 7.05
N LEU A 107 15.48 3.56 6.75
CA LEU A 107 14.34 3.72 7.67
C LEU A 107 13.55 2.41 7.85
N HIS A 108 13.43 1.61 6.78
CA HIS A 108 12.75 0.32 6.84
C HIS A 108 13.46 -0.64 7.79
N GLN A 109 14.79 -0.70 7.70
CA GLN A 109 15.64 -1.51 8.56
C GLN A 109 15.57 -1.05 10.02
N ALA A 110 15.63 0.27 10.26
CA ALA A 110 15.51 0.84 11.60
C ALA A 110 14.15 0.54 12.26
N LEU A 111 13.10 0.33 11.46
CA LEU A 111 11.76 -0.06 11.91
C LEU A 111 11.53 -1.58 11.92
N GLU A 112 12.57 -2.36 11.63
CA GLU A 112 12.54 -3.83 11.57
C GLU A 112 11.47 -4.35 10.58
N LEU A 113 11.26 -3.63 9.48
CA LEU A 113 10.34 -4.05 8.42
C LEU A 113 10.95 -5.18 7.59
N TYR A 114 10.10 -6.07 7.10
CA TYR A 114 10.54 -7.30 6.43
C TYR A 114 11.37 -6.98 5.18
N PRO A 115 12.66 -7.39 5.11
CA PRO A 115 13.52 -7.12 3.95
C PRO A 115 13.16 -7.97 2.72
N GLY A 116 12.16 -8.85 2.83
CA GLY A 116 11.85 -9.85 1.81
C GLY A 116 12.80 -11.04 1.84
N LEU A 117 12.74 -11.86 0.79
CA LEU A 117 13.63 -13.00 0.61
C LEU A 117 15.06 -12.54 0.30
N GLN A 118 16.06 -13.10 0.98
CA GLN A 118 17.47 -12.68 0.90
C GLN A 118 18.40 -13.87 0.58
N LEU A 119 18.09 -14.64 -0.45
CA LEU A 119 18.98 -15.72 -0.92
C LEU A 119 20.11 -15.15 -1.79
N PRO A 120 21.27 -15.85 -1.90
CA PRO A 120 22.42 -15.41 -2.71
C PRO A 120 22.21 -15.62 -4.23
N ILE A 121 21.01 -15.30 -4.74
CA ILE A 121 20.63 -15.36 -6.16
C ILE A 121 20.33 -13.97 -6.74
N GLY A 122 20.57 -12.93 -5.96
CA GLY A 122 20.37 -11.52 -6.32
C GLY A 122 18.92 -11.03 -6.12
N PRO A 123 18.71 -9.69 -6.13
CA PRO A 123 17.40 -9.10 -5.82
C PRO A 123 16.28 -9.54 -6.76
N TRP A 124 16.59 -9.67 -8.06
CA TRP A 124 15.64 -10.16 -9.06
C TRP A 124 15.25 -11.62 -8.85
N GLY A 125 16.22 -12.50 -8.58
CA GLY A 125 15.95 -13.90 -8.29
C GLY A 125 15.06 -14.05 -7.06
N ASN A 126 15.36 -13.28 -6.01
CA ASN A 126 14.55 -13.27 -4.81
C ASN A 126 13.13 -12.74 -5.06
N LEU A 127 12.98 -11.65 -5.82
CA LEU A 127 11.68 -11.10 -6.20
C LEU A 127 10.85 -12.14 -6.98
N LEU A 128 11.45 -12.84 -7.96
CA LEU A 128 10.76 -13.87 -8.73
C LEU A 128 10.27 -15.03 -7.84
N LEU A 129 11.08 -15.47 -6.89
CA LEU A 129 10.68 -16.49 -5.91
C LEU A 129 9.55 -16.00 -4.99
N MET A 130 9.59 -14.73 -4.57
CA MET A 130 8.49 -14.11 -3.80
C MET A 130 7.20 -14.02 -4.62
N CYS A 131 7.27 -13.67 -5.91
CA CYS A 131 6.13 -13.71 -6.83
C CYS A 131 5.55 -15.13 -6.96
N ALA A 132 6.41 -16.16 -6.88
CA ALA A 132 6.01 -17.56 -6.81
C ALA A 132 5.51 -18.01 -5.42
N GLY A 133 5.47 -17.10 -4.43
CA GLY A 133 4.96 -17.32 -3.08
C GLY A 133 6.02 -17.70 -2.03
N LEU A 134 7.29 -17.88 -2.40
CA LEU A 134 8.35 -18.23 -1.45
C LEU A 134 8.83 -17.00 -0.69
N GLY A 135 8.80 -17.05 0.66
CA GLY A 135 9.10 -15.87 1.48
C GLY A 135 8.05 -14.77 1.32
N SER A 136 6.85 -15.10 0.83
CA SER A 136 5.79 -14.14 0.55
C SER A 136 4.40 -14.74 0.82
N PRO A 137 4.06 -14.98 2.10
CA PRO A 137 2.82 -15.67 2.46
C PRO A 137 1.58 -14.92 1.96
N GLY A 138 0.65 -15.63 1.32
CA GLY A 138 -0.61 -15.06 0.83
C GLY A 138 -0.57 -14.48 -0.58
N THR A 139 0.61 -14.23 -1.18
CA THR A 139 0.74 -13.63 -2.51
C THR A 139 -0.06 -14.36 -3.58
N LEU A 140 0.08 -15.69 -3.70
CA LEU A 140 -0.65 -16.46 -4.71
C LEU A 140 -2.17 -16.41 -4.52
N ARG A 141 -2.64 -16.34 -3.27
CA ARG A 141 -4.07 -16.18 -2.96
C ARG A 141 -4.59 -14.83 -3.46
N GLU A 142 -3.80 -13.78 -3.26
CA GLU A 142 -4.15 -12.42 -3.70
C GLU A 142 -4.07 -12.26 -5.22
N VAL A 143 -3.15 -12.97 -5.89
CA VAL A 143 -3.15 -13.09 -7.35
C VAL A 143 -4.44 -13.75 -7.82
N LEU A 144 -4.80 -14.91 -7.28
CA LEU A 144 -6.04 -15.63 -7.64
C LEU A 144 -7.30 -14.78 -7.41
N ARG A 145 -7.38 -14.06 -6.28
CA ARG A 145 -8.47 -13.12 -5.96
C ARG A 145 -8.66 -12.08 -7.06
N GLY A 146 -7.57 -11.65 -7.70
CA GLY A 146 -7.62 -10.71 -8.82
C GLY A 146 -8.40 -11.23 -10.03
N TYR A 147 -8.32 -12.53 -10.29
CA TYR A 147 -8.99 -13.19 -11.41
C TYR A 147 -10.40 -13.66 -11.05
N THR A 148 -10.61 -14.18 -9.83
CA THR A 148 -11.91 -14.73 -9.41
C THR A 148 -12.89 -13.69 -8.88
N GLY A 149 -12.40 -12.53 -8.44
CA GLY A 149 -13.19 -11.53 -7.72
C GLY A 149 -13.32 -11.83 -6.22
N ASP A 150 -13.91 -10.90 -5.47
CA ASP A 150 -14.23 -11.04 -4.04
C ASP A 150 -15.54 -10.32 -3.71
N ARG A 151 -16.55 -11.07 -3.27
CA ARG A 151 -17.88 -10.54 -2.92
C ARG A 151 -17.89 -9.66 -1.67
N ARG A 152 -16.83 -9.70 -0.86
CA ARG A 152 -16.67 -8.89 0.36
C ARG A 152 -15.87 -7.61 0.10
N ALA A 153 -15.23 -7.50 -1.07
CA ALA A 153 -14.53 -6.31 -1.50
C ALA A 153 -15.47 -5.41 -2.29
N PRO A 154 -15.35 -4.07 -2.19
CA PRO A 154 -16.11 -3.14 -3.00
C PRO A 154 -15.74 -3.27 -4.49
N GLN A 155 -16.62 -2.81 -5.36
CA GLN A 155 -16.34 -2.66 -6.78
C GLN A 155 -15.20 -1.64 -6.99
N LEU A 156 -14.29 -1.92 -7.94
CA LEU A 156 -13.07 -1.12 -8.13
C LEU A 156 -13.13 -0.19 -9.35
N ILE A 157 -13.96 -0.53 -10.34
CA ILE A 157 -14.11 0.14 -11.63
C ILE A 157 -15.60 0.46 -11.81
N ASP A 158 -15.95 1.74 -11.90
CA ASP A 158 -17.33 2.14 -12.19
C ASP A 158 -17.79 1.68 -13.57
N GLU A 159 -19.10 1.47 -13.74
CA GLU A 159 -19.70 0.90 -14.96
C GLU A 159 -19.32 1.66 -16.24
N GLU A 160 -19.22 2.98 -16.15
CA GLU A 160 -18.98 3.85 -17.31
C GLU A 160 -17.48 4.09 -17.56
N THR A 161 -16.62 3.78 -16.59
CA THR A 161 -15.17 3.99 -16.65
C THR A 161 -14.55 3.08 -17.70
N VAL A 162 -13.67 3.63 -18.53
CA VAL A 162 -12.89 2.87 -19.52
C VAL A 162 -11.46 2.74 -19.02
N ILE A 163 -11.02 1.49 -18.83
CA ILE A 163 -9.67 1.16 -18.39
C ILE A 163 -8.80 0.84 -19.61
N GLN A 164 -7.67 1.53 -19.68
CA GLN A 164 -6.59 1.22 -20.63
C GLN A 164 -5.58 0.32 -19.93
N ALA A 165 -5.40 -0.91 -20.42
CA ALA A 165 -4.45 -1.87 -19.88
C ALA A 165 -3.78 -2.67 -21.01
N PRO A 166 -2.88 -2.05 -21.81
CA PRO A 166 -2.17 -2.75 -22.88
C PRO A 166 -1.49 -4.04 -22.34
N PRO A 167 -1.50 -5.14 -23.10
CA PRO A 167 -1.91 -5.25 -24.51
C PRO A 167 -3.42 -5.46 -24.74
N LEU A 168 -4.25 -5.42 -23.70
CA LEU A 168 -5.71 -5.58 -23.86
C LEU A 168 -6.33 -4.34 -24.54
N PRO A 169 -7.40 -4.50 -25.33
CA PRO A 169 -8.17 -3.38 -25.83
C PRO A 169 -8.79 -2.59 -24.66
N PRO A 170 -9.20 -1.32 -24.86
CA PRO A 170 -9.87 -0.55 -23.82
C PRO A 170 -11.11 -1.29 -23.29
N LEU A 171 -11.18 -1.49 -21.98
CA LEU A 171 -12.26 -2.24 -21.32
C LEU A 171 -13.17 -1.29 -20.55
N ARG A 172 -14.46 -1.28 -20.87
CA ARG A 172 -15.47 -0.55 -20.10
C ARG A 172 -15.85 -1.33 -18.84
N GLY A 173 -16.05 -0.64 -17.72
CA GLY A 173 -16.43 -1.23 -16.44
C GLY A 173 -17.66 -2.15 -16.52
N SER A 174 -18.64 -1.80 -17.35
CA SER A 174 -19.85 -2.61 -17.56
C SER A 174 -19.60 -3.99 -18.19
N LEU A 175 -18.44 -4.24 -18.81
CA LEU A 175 -18.07 -5.57 -19.28
C LEU A 175 -17.84 -6.55 -18.13
N PHE A 176 -17.23 -6.09 -17.03
CA PHE A 176 -17.01 -6.92 -15.84
C PHE A 176 -18.33 -7.32 -15.17
N ALA A 177 -19.38 -6.50 -15.30
CA ALA A 177 -20.70 -6.82 -14.77
C ALA A 177 -21.29 -8.09 -15.40
N LYS A 178 -20.95 -8.39 -16.66
CA LYS A 178 -21.37 -9.62 -17.34
C LYS A 178 -20.71 -10.88 -16.77
N ALA A 179 -19.53 -10.74 -16.17
CA ALA A 179 -18.77 -11.86 -15.62
C ALA A 179 -19.15 -12.20 -14.16
N GLY A 180 -19.76 -11.27 -13.42
CA GLY A 180 -20.01 -11.49 -11.98
C GLY A 180 -21.16 -10.72 -11.34
N GLY A 181 -21.81 -9.76 -12.00
CA GLY A 181 -22.80 -8.87 -11.38
C GLY A 181 -22.23 -7.53 -10.93
N ARG A 182 -22.80 -6.89 -9.91
CA ARG A 182 -22.47 -5.51 -9.49
C ARG A 182 -22.32 -5.38 -7.97
N GLY A 183 -21.65 -4.31 -7.53
CA GLY A 183 -21.58 -3.93 -6.12
C GLY A 183 -20.50 -4.65 -5.30
N PHE A 184 -19.60 -5.37 -5.97
CA PHE A 184 -18.45 -6.02 -5.35
C PHE A 184 -17.28 -6.09 -6.33
N GLN A 185 -16.10 -6.51 -5.89
CA GLN A 185 -14.96 -6.74 -6.79
C GLN A 185 -15.25 -7.92 -7.72
N ARG A 186 -15.53 -7.62 -8.99
CA ARG A 186 -15.91 -8.59 -10.01
C ARG A 186 -14.70 -9.39 -10.50
N PRO A 187 -14.93 -10.58 -11.10
CA PRO A 187 -13.87 -11.34 -11.75
C PRO A 187 -13.08 -10.49 -12.75
N PHE A 188 -11.76 -10.68 -12.80
CA PHE A 188 -10.80 -9.98 -13.64
C PHE A 188 -10.63 -8.46 -13.41
N GLU A 189 -11.45 -7.84 -12.56
CA GLU A 189 -11.44 -6.40 -12.34
C GLU A 189 -10.11 -5.93 -11.74
N LEU A 190 -9.71 -6.53 -10.61
CA LEU A 190 -8.44 -6.25 -9.95
C LEU A 190 -7.23 -6.71 -10.79
N ALA A 191 -7.32 -7.86 -11.48
CA ALA A 191 -6.26 -8.30 -12.38
C ALA A 191 -6.02 -7.31 -13.54
N THR A 192 -7.07 -6.68 -14.07
CA THR A 192 -6.96 -5.66 -15.12
C THR A 192 -6.30 -4.39 -14.60
N LEU A 193 -6.65 -3.94 -13.39
CA LEU A 193 -5.98 -2.80 -12.75
C LEU A 193 -4.50 -3.08 -12.49
N ARG A 194 -4.17 -4.28 -12.02
CA ARG A 194 -2.78 -4.72 -11.85
C ARG A 194 -2.04 -4.77 -13.18
N LEU A 195 -2.66 -5.24 -14.25
CA LEU A 195 -2.06 -5.22 -15.59
C LEU A 195 -1.76 -3.78 -16.05
N ARG A 196 -2.70 -2.84 -15.84
CA ARG A 196 -2.45 -1.41 -16.10
C ARG A 196 -1.25 -0.90 -15.31
N ASN A 197 -1.21 -1.17 -14.02
CA ASN A 197 -0.11 -0.75 -13.13
C ASN A 197 1.23 -1.36 -13.59
N MET A 198 1.22 -2.63 -14.00
CA MET A 198 2.41 -3.31 -14.53
C MET A 198 2.89 -2.67 -15.84
N GLY A 199 1.98 -2.36 -16.78
CA GLY A 199 2.33 -1.70 -18.03
C GLY A 199 2.99 -0.34 -17.80
N GLU A 200 2.44 0.44 -16.87
CA GLU A 200 3.02 1.72 -16.43
C GLU A 200 4.43 1.53 -15.85
N VAL A 201 4.59 0.66 -14.86
CA VAL A 201 5.86 0.45 -14.17
C VAL A 201 6.92 -0.06 -15.13
N LEU A 202 6.62 -1.06 -15.96
CA LEU A 202 7.58 -1.64 -16.90
C LEU A 202 7.98 -0.65 -17.99
N GLY A 203 7.05 0.18 -18.47
CA GLY A 203 7.34 1.24 -19.44
C GLY A 203 8.27 2.32 -18.89
N HIS A 204 8.37 2.45 -17.56
CA HIS A 204 9.13 3.49 -16.87
C HIS A 204 10.01 2.92 -15.76
N TRP A 205 10.50 1.69 -15.93
CA TRP A 205 11.12 0.90 -14.86
C TRP A 205 12.19 1.66 -14.09
N ARG A 206 13.18 2.25 -14.77
CA ARG A 206 14.30 2.96 -14.13
C ARG A 206 13.92 4.29 -13.48
N THR A 207 12.74 4.83 -13.81
CA THR A 207 12.18 5.98 -13.11
C THR A 207 11.59 5.57 -11.76
N TYR A 208 10.89 4.44 -11.72
CA TYR A 208 10.27 3.92 -10.50
C TYR A 208 11.23 3.13 -9.59
N VAL A 209 12.19 2.43 -10.21
CA VAL A 209 13.18 1.57 -9.56
C VAL A 209 14.59 2.00 -10.00
N PRO A 210 15.13 3.07 -9.38
CA PRO A 210 16.45 3.59 -9.74
C PRO A 210 17.57 2.61 -9.36
N HIS A 211 17.36 1.75 -8.36
CA HIS A 211 18.32 0.73 -7.94
C HIS A 211 17.62 -0.57 -7.53
N ASP A 212 18.14 -1.70 -8.00
CA ASP A 212 17.56 -3.03 -7.78
C ASP A 212 17.78 -3.59 -6.36
N ALA A 213 18.56 -2.94 -5.49
CA ALA A 213 19.00 -3.50 -4.21
C ALA A 213 17.84 -3.77 -3.24
N PHE A 214 16.73 -3.04 -3.40
CA PHE A 214 15.61 -3.08 -2.47
C PHE A 214 14.33 -3.65 -3.08
N LEU A 215 14.43 -4.40 -4.19
CA LEU A 215 13.27 -5.00 -4.87
C LEU A 215 12.39 -5.86 -3.96
N THR A 216 12.98 -6.50 -2.96
CA THR A 216 12.26 -7.40 -2.05
C THR A 216 11.80 -6.71 -0.77
N GLN A 217 12.32 -5.51 -0.48
CA GLN A 217 12.00 -4.76 0.74
C GLN A 217 10.49 -4.54 0.82
N ARG A 218 9.87 -4.97 1.92
CA ARG A 218 8.44 -4.73 2.18
C ARG A 218 8.26 -3.55 3.13
N GLY A 219 7.04 -3.06 3.19
CA GLY A 219 6.66 -1.86 3.88
C GLY A 219 6.06 -2.06 5.27
N GLY A 220 5.38 -1.02 5.72
CA GLY A 220 4.56 -1.03 6.92
C GLY A 220 3.69 0.21 7.02
N THR A 221 2.64 0.11 7.83
CA THR A 221 1.69 1.20 8.11
C THR A 221 1.66 1.47 9.60
N PHE A 222 1.65 2.74 9.98
CA PHE A 222 1.54 3.18 11.36
C PHE A 222 0.47 4.27 11.46
N LEU A 223 -0.44 4.15 12.40
CA LEU A 223 -1.38 5.22 12.75
C LEU A 223 -1.04 5.73 14.15
N LEU A 224 -0.71 7.01 14.25
CA LEU A 224 -0.41 7.69 15.51
C LEU A 224 -1.55 8.61 15.89
N ASP A 225 -1.87 8.68 17.18
CA ASP A 225 -2.77 9.71 17.72
C ASP A 225 -2.03 11.04 17.94
N GLY A 226 -2.78 12.07 18.34
CA GLY A 226 -2.25 13.41 18.61
C GLY A 226 -1.16 13.44 19.67
N ASP A 227 -1.19 12.56 20.66
CA ASP A 227 -0.18 12.46 21.73
C ASP A 227 0.99 11.51 21.40
N ASN A 228 1.08 11.04 20.14
CA ASN A 228 1.97 9.99 19.66
C ASN A 228 1.60 8.56 20.10
N THR A 229 0.44 8.31 20.71
CA THR A 229 0.00 6.92 20.95
C THR A 229 -0.09 6.15 19.65
N LEU A 230 0.50 4.95 19.56
CA LEU A 230 0.38 4.09 18.39
C LEU A 230 -0.99 3.38 18.42
N LEU A 231 -1.86 3.75 17.49
CA LEU A 231 -3.24 3.26 17.35
C LEU A 231 -3.36 2.03 16.45
N TYR A 232 -2.50 1.93 15.43
CA TYR A 232 -2.48 0.82 14.48
C TYR A 232 -1.07 0.61 13.95
N VAL A 233 -0.71 -0.66 13.75
CA VAL A 233 0.49 -1.04 13.01
C VAL A 233 0.19 -2.22 12.10
N HIS A 234 0.65 -2.11 10.85
CA HIS A 234 0.73 -3.23 9.92
C HIS A 234 2.17 -3.39 9.47
N ARG A 235 2.71 -4.61 9.54
CA ARG A 235 4.01 -4.93 8.93
C ARG A 235 3.81 -5.94 7.82
N ASP A 236 4.13 -5.52 6.62
CA ASP A 236 3.98 -6.30 5.41
C ASP A 236 4.87 -7.54 5.48
N ARG A 237 4.34 -8.71 5.13
CA ARG A 237 5.08 -9.99 5.17
C ARG A 237 5.32 -10.61 3.80
N GLY A 238 4.87 -9.95 2.74
CA GLY A 238 4.97 -10.44 1.38
C GLY A 238 4.38 -9.47 0.38
N ILE A 239 4.54 -9.78 -0.90
CA ILE A 239 3.94 -9.07 -2.01
C ILE A 239 2.43 -9.24 -1.96
N LEU A 240 1.69 -8.17 -2.22
CA LEU A 240 0.24 -8.05 -2.15
C LEU A 240 -0.31 -8.27 -0.74
N GLY A 241 0.50 -8.00 0.28
CA GLY A 241 0.15 -8.18 1.69
C GLY A 241 0.40 -6.92 2.52
N PHE A 242 0.10 -5.75 1.95
CA PHE A 242 0.38 -4.43 2.54
C PHE A 242 -0.71 -3.92 3.51
N ALA A 243 -1.78 -4.68 3.68
CA ALA A 243 -2.85 -4.39 4.61
C ALA A 243 -3.37 -5.67 5.25
N GLU A 244 -3.86 -5.55 6.48
CA GLU A 244 -4.49 -6.66 7.21
C GLU A 244 -5.66 -7.27 6.44
N ALA A 245 -6.48 -6.43 5.82
CA ALA A 245 -7.63 -6.84 5.03
C ALA A 245 -7.48 -6.34 3.59
N MET A 246 -6.84 -7.14 2.74
CA MET A 246 -6.60 -6.78 1.32
C MET A 246 -7.88 -6.53 0.49
N ALA A 247 -9.02 -7.05 0.93
CA ALA A 247 -10.32 -6.73 0.32
C ALA A 247 -10.71 -5.26 0.54
N GLN A 248 -10.27 -4.64 1.65
CA GLN A 248 -10.54 -3.27 2.03
C GLN A 248 -9.31 -2.69 2.74
N PRO A 249 -8.24 -2.31 2.01
CA PRO A 249 -6.93 -2.04 2.60
C PRO A 249 -6.92 -0.92 3.65
N LEU A 250 -7.89 0.00 3.57
CA LEU A 250 -8.04 1.14 4.48
C LEU A 250 -9.04 0.91 5.61
N ARG A 251 -9.57 -0.31 5.79
CA ARG A 251 -10.62 -0.61 6.77
C ARG A 251 -10.23 -0.23 8.20
N PHE A 252 -8.96 -0.36 8.56
CA PHE A 252 -8.45 0.00 9.88
C PHE A 252 -8.65 1.49 10.23
N LEU A 253 -8.89 2.35 9.23
CA LEU A 253 -9.17 3.76 9.43
C LEU A 253 -10.63 4.05 9.78
N GLU A 254 -11.56 3.14 9.54
CA GLU A 254 -13.01 3.36 9.75
C GLU A 254 -13.36 3.94 11.13
N PRO A 255 -12.77 3.47 12.25
CA PRO A 255 -13.04 4.05 13.57
C PRO A 255 -12.64 5.52 13.73
N TYR A 256 -11.78 6.03 12.84
CA TYR A 256 -11.14 7.35 12.94
C TYR A 256 -11.59 8.33 11.86
N LEU A 257 -12.34 7.88 10.84
CA LEU A 257 -12.74 8.72 9.70
C LEU A 257 -13.96 9.61 9.98
N GLY A 258 -14.56 9.52 11.17
CA GLY A 258 -15.83 10.18 11.50
C GLY A 258 -17.01 9.53 10.75
N ALA A 259 -18.21 9.66 11.31
CA ALA A 259 -19.46 9.33 10.60
C ALA A 259 -19.73 10.32 9.47
#